data_AF-A0A9J6H0N4-F1
#
_entry.id   AF-A0A9J6H0N4-F1
#
_cell.length_a   1.000
_cell.length_b   1.000
_cell.length_c   1.000
_cell.angle_alpha   90.00
_cell.angle_beta   90.00
_cell.angle_gamma   90.00
#
_symmetry.space_group_name_H-M   'P 1'
#
loop_
_entity.id
_entity.type
_entity.pdbx_description
1 polymer ?
#
loop_
_entity_poly.entity_id
_entity_poly.type
_entity_poly.pdbx_seq_one_letter_code
_entity_poly.pdbx_strand_id
1 'polypeptide(L)'
;MGAVSVLDHIGEYGKFQLYVQILACLPPILNGAHQLAHVFLAATPEHRCFVDGCDGNGTAFHAPWATYAIPDHSPEEVQCFRFNRNGSQGCGPQDFLNTSKRCDQWVYSHAEFDTTIVTEFNLVCENDWLVSTSQSLFMLGVMIASVVFGNLSDRYGRRICFLFIPPVFLASAWATVFTANYAQFTLARIVTAMGATALYQTSFVLAVELVGPSRRLMSVLLFQLAFPTGEFLLAVAAYELPNWRHLSMALAAPVFLLLPYYWYIHKHCPPDSSTDGGSGIASVPYIGDCLAERDAKCEFISLSYVAVI
;
A
#
# COMPACT_ATOMS: atom_id res chain seq x y z
N MET A 1 35.96 -12.70 10.57
CA MET A 1 35.72 -13.26 9.22
C MET A 1 34.57 -12.48 8.63
N GLY A 2 34.71 -11.90 7.43
CA GLY A 2 33.65 -11.09 6.84
C GLY A 2 32.52 -11.98 6.30
N ALA A 3 31.28 -11.48 6.30
CA ALA A 3 30.09 -12.19 5.81
C ALA A 3 30.30 -12.90 4.45
N VAL A 4 31.11 -12.32 3.57
CA VAL A 4 31.49 -12.89 2.26
C VAL A 4 32.20 -14.24 2.39
N SER A 5 33.14 -14.38 3.33
CA SER A 5 33.89 -15.63 3.54
C SER A 5 33.04 -16.77 4.14
N VAL A 6 31.92 -16.43 4.78
CA VAL A 6 31.00 -17.43 5.34
C VAL A 6 30.05 -17.94 4.26
N LEU A 7 29.59 -17.07 3.35
CA LEU A 7 28.77 -17.43 2.19
C LEU A 7 29.50 -18.34 1.19
N ASP A 8 30.81 -18.15 1.00
CA ASP A 8 31.62 -19.03 0.14
C ASP A 8 31.77 -20.46 0.69
N HIS A 9 31.65 -20.64 2.01
CA HIS A 9 31.83 -21.95 2.66
C HIS A 9 30.55 -22.79 2.73
N ILE A 10 29.38 -22.15 2.65
CA ILE A 10 28.06 -22.76 2.88
C ILE A 10 27.34 -23.14 1.57
N GLY A 11 27.82 -22.63 0.44
CA GLY A 11 27.17 -22.77 -0.86
C GLY A 11 26.28 -21.57 -1.16
N GLU A 12 26.50 -21.00 -2.35
CA GLU A 12 25.94 -19.70 -2.74
C GLU A 12 24.42 -19.72 -3.00
N TYR A 13 23.77 -20.90 -3.09
CA TYR A 13 22.33 -21.06 -3.41
C TYR A 13 21.72 -22.45 -3.06
N GLY A 14 21.39 -22.68 -1.79
CA GLY A 14 20.64 -23.84 -1.29
C GLY A 14 19.12 -23.66 -1.29
N LYS A 15 18.37 -24.74 -1.02
CA LYS A 15 16.88 -24.74 -0.95
C LYS A 15 16.36 -23.70 0.05
N PHE A 16 17.04 -23.52 1.17
CA PHE A 16 16.66 -22.57 2.20
C PHE A 16 16.75 -21.10 1.73
N GLN A 17 17.84 -20.73 1.05
CA GLN A 17 18.01 -19.38 0.47
C GLN A 17 16.94 -19.10 -0.60
N LEU A 18 16.57 -20.09 -1.42
CA LEU A 18 15.46 -19.97 -2.37
C LEU A 18 14.11 -19.74 -1.67
N TYR A 19 13.84 -20.46 -0.59
CA TYR A 19 12.61 -20.28 0.22
C TYR A 19 12.53 -18.87 0.81
N VAL A 20 13.62 -18.38 1.41
CA VAL A 20 13.66 -17.03 1.98
C VAL A 20 13.55 -15.96 0.90
N GLN A 21 14.16 -16.19 -0.27
CA GLN A 21 14.03 -15.28 -1.42
C GLN A 21 12.57 -15.16 -1.90
N ILE A 22 11.84 -16.28 -2.03
CA ILE A 22 10.41 -16.27 -2.41
C ILE A 22 9.60 -15.50 -1.38
N LEU A 23 9.86 -15.74 -0.09
CA LEU A 23 9.16 -15.04 0.99
C LEU A 23 9.49 -13.54 1.04
N ALA A 24 10.73 -13.15 0.72
CA ALA A 24 11.16 -11.76 0.63
C ALA A 24 10.48 -11.01 -0.54
N CYS A 25 9.90 -11.70 -1.52
CA CYS A 25 9.09 -11.08 -2.57
C CYS A 25 7.69 -10.67 -2.11
N LEU A 26 7.21 -11.11 -0.94
CA LEU A 26 5.87 -10.73 -0.47
C LEU A 26 5.76 -9.22 -0.13
N PRO A 27 6.68 -8.61 0.66
CA PRO A 27 6.67 -7.17 0.92
C PRO A 27 6.65 -6.25 -0.32
N PRO A 28 7.48 -6.45 -1.37
CA PRO A 28 7.41 -5.61 -2.57
C PRO A 28 6.09 -5.74 -3.32
N ILE A 29 5.47 -6.93 -3.38
CA ILE A 29 4.13 -7.11 -3.98
C ILE A 29 3.11 -6.24 -3.24
N LEU A 30 3.10 -6.31 -1.89
CA LEU A 30 2.18 -5.51 -1.08
C LEU A 30 2.44 -4.01 -1.22
N ASN A 31 3.70 -3.60 -1.22
CA ASN A 31 4.06 -2.20 -1.38
C ASN A 31 3.62 -1.65 -2.75
N GLY A 32 3.84 -2.39 -3.83
CA GLY A 32 3.38 -2.01 -5.18
C GLY A 32 1.87 -1.84 -5.25
N ALA A 33 1.12 -2.80 -4.72
CA ALA A 33 -0.34 -2.71 -4.64
C ALA A 33 -0.81 -1.48 -3.84
N HIS A 34 -0.20 -1.18 -2.68
CA HIS A 34 -0.59 -0.03 -1.86
C HIS A 34 -0.19 1.33 -2.45
N GLN A 35 0.91 1.39 -3.20
CA GLN A 35 1.39 2.60 -3.89
C GLN A 35 0.43 3.04 -4.99
N LEU A 36 -0.01 2.09 -5.84
CA LEU A 36 -0.91 2.40 -6.96
C LEU A 36 -2.39 2.46 -6.53
N ALA A 37 -2.74 1.96 -5.35
CA ALA A 37 -4.13 1.90 -4.85
C ALA A 37 -4.90 3.22 -4.93
N HIS A 38 -4.24 4.36 -4.70
CA HIS A 38 -4.90 5.67 -4.66
C HIS A 38 -5.65 5.99 -5.97
N VAL A 39 -5.10 5.57 -7.12
CA VAL A 39 -5.70 5.80 -8.44
C VAL A 39 -7.12 5.20 -8.52
N PHE A 40 -7.34 4.04 -7.92
CA PHE A 40 -8.64 3.37 -7.90
C PHE A 40 -9.50 3.84 -6.72
N LEU A 41 -8.90 4.02 -5.54
CA LEU A 41 -9.65 4.46 -4.35
C LEU A 41 -10.23 5.87 -4.54
N ALA A 42 -9.51 6.74 -5.25
CA ALA A 42 -9.85 8.13 -5.48
C ALA A 42 -10.20 8.45 -6.93
N ALA A 43 -10.65 7.44 -7.67
CA ALA A 43 -11.24 7.65 -8.99
C ALA A 43 -12.43 8.63 -8.86
N THR A 44 -12.46 9.61 -9.75
CA THR A 44 -13.52 10.62 -9.85
C THR A 44 -14.53 10.15 -10.90
N PRO A 45 -15.68 9.56 -10.51
CA PRO A 45 -16.70 9.21 -11.49
C PRO A 45 -17.33 10.47 -12.08
N GLU A 46 -17.98 10.29 -13.24
CA GLU A 46 -18.84 11.34 -13.79
C GLU A 46 -19.89 11.76 -12.75
N HIS A 47 -20.08 13.06 -12.63
CA HIS A 47 -20.98 13.63 -11.64
C HIS A 47 -21.73 14.82 -12.21
N ARG A 48 -22.93 15.04 -11.66
CA ARG A 48 -23.77 16.19 -11.97
C ARG A 48 -24.31 16.77 -10.68
N CYS A 49 -24.82 17.97 -10.78
CA CYS A 49 -25.44 18.63 -9.64
C CYS A 49 -26.79 17.99 -9.28
N PHE A 50 -27.04 17.90 -7.98
CA PHE A 50 -28.35 17.57 -7.45
C PHE A 50 -29.30 18.77 -7.63
N VAL A 51 -30.50 18.50 -8.15
CA VAL A 51 -31.51 19.52 -8.42
C VAL A 51 -32.72 19.30 -7.54
N ASP A 52 -32.83 20.13 -6.49
CA ASP A 52 -33.94 20.08 -5.53
C ASP A 52 -35.29 20.08 -6.22
N GLY A 53 -36.11 19.05 -6.00
CA GLY A 53 -37.45 18.88 -6.56
C GLY A 53 -37.51 18.22 -7.94
N CYS A 54 -36.37 17.97 -8.59
CA CYS A 54 -36.26 17.06 -9.74
C CYS A 54 -35.55 15.77 -9.34
N ASP A 55 -34.57 15.88 -8.45
CA ASP A 55 -33.93 14.77 -7.79
C ASP A 55 -34.58 14.46 -6.42
N GLY A 56 -34.57 13.17 -6.06
CA GLY A 56 -35.01 12.62 -4.79
C GLY A 56 -34.14 11.43 -4.38
N ASN A 57 -34.68 10.53 -3.56
CA ASN A 57 -33.90 9.41 -3.05
C ASN A 57 -33.76 8.30 -4.12
N GLY A 58 -32.52 7.94 -4.47
CA GLY A 58 -32.24 6.91 -5.49
C GLY A 58 -32.36 7.38 -6.94
N THR A 59 -32.07 8.65 -7.21
CA THR A 59 -32.08 9.18 -8.58
C THR A 59 -31.00 8.59 -9.44
N ALA A 60 -31.36 8.26 -10.68
CA ALA A 60 -30.40 7.87 -11.68
C ALA A 60 -29.55 9.08 -12.11
N PHE A 61 -28.27 8.82 -12.38
CA PHE A 61 -27.36 9.81 -12.96
C PHE A 61 -27.90 10.34 -14.30
N HIS A 62 -28.31 9.45 -15.21
CA HIS A 62 -28.93 9.83 -16.48
C HIS A 62 -30.41 10.14 -16.29
N ALA A 63 -30.73 11.43 -16.16
CA ALA A 63 -32.10 11.91 -16.18
C ALA A 63 -32.38 12.66 -17.49
N PRO A 64 -33.54 12.47 -18.14
CA PRO A 64 -33.88 13.12 -19.41
C PRO A 64 -33.96 14.64 -19.29
N TRP A 65 -34.15 15.17 -18.07
CA TRP A 65 -34.17 16.60 -17.80
C TRP A 65 -32.81 17.18 -17.42
N ALA A 66 -31.80 16.34 -17.14
CA ALA A 66 -30.48 16.79 -16.66
C ALA A 66 -29.79 17.72 -17.66
N THR A 67 -30.02 17.51 -18.96
CA THR A 67 -29.50 18.36 -20.04
C THR A 67 -30.00 19.80 -19.96
N TYR A 68 -31.20 20.03 -19.41
CA TYR A 68 -31.75 21.38 -19.25
C TYR A 68 -31.17 22.13 -18.06
N ALA A 69 -30.54 21.41 -17.12
CA ALA A 69 -29.97 21.99 -15.90
C ALA A 69 -28.51 22.43 -16.06
N ILE A 70 -27.88 22.07 -17.18
CA ILE A 70 -26.46 22.27 -17.45
C ILE A 70 -26.24 23.61 -18.17
N PRO A 71 -25.39 24.51 -17.65
CA PRO A 71 -25.00 25.73 -18.35
C PRO A 71 -24.00 25.47 -19.48
N ASP A 72 -24.07 26.29 -20.54
CA ASP A 72 -23.06 26.34 -21.61
C ASP A 72 -21.76 26.95 -21.07
N HIS A 73 -20.95 26.12 -20.42
CA HIS A 73 -19.61 26.45 -19.93
C HIS A 73 -18.56 25.50 -20.53
N SER A 74 -17.30 25.73 -20.17
CA SER A 74 -16.22 24.79 -20.50
C SER A 74 -16.52 23.38 -19.93
N PRO A 75 -16.01 22.30 -20.55
CA PRO A 75 -16.34 20.92 -20.14
C PRO A 75 -16.09 20.63 -18.65
N GLU A 76 -15.07 21.27 -18.06
CA GLU A 76 -14.71 21.13 -16.64
C GLU A 76 -15.66 21.90 -15.71
N GLU A 77 -16.22 23.03 -16.14
CA GLU A 77 -17.14 23.84 -15.35
C GLU A 77 -18.59 23.32 -15.40
N VAL A 78 -18.92 22.55 -16.44
CA VAL A 78 -20.27 21.96 -16.65
C VAL A 78 -20.70 21.06 -15.48
N GLN A 79 -19.77 20.38 -14.81
CA GLN A 79 -20.09 19.43 -13.73
C GLN A 79 -20.28 20.09 -12.36
N CYS A 80 -19.87 21.35 -12.21
CA CYS A 80 -19.83 22.07 -10.93
C CYS A 80 -20.84 23.20 -10.80
N PHE A 81 -21.52 23.55 -11.91
CA PHE A 81 -22.53 24.59 -11.96
C PHE A 81 -23.84 24.04 -12.51
N ARG A 82 -24.95 24.58 -12.01
CA ARG A 82 -26.30 24.31 -12.53
C ARG A 82 -27.10 25.58 -12.71
N PHE A 83 -28.07 25.56 -13.60
CA PHE A 83 -29.07 26.63 -13.70
C PHE A 83 -29.97 26.68 -12.46
N ASN A 84 -30.38 27.88 -12.08
CA ASN A 84 -31.26 28.11 -10.96
C ASN A 84 -32.71 27.74 -11.30
N ARG A 85 -33.51 27.32 -10.32
CA ARG A 85 -34.90 26.92 -10.55
C ARG A 85 -35.86 28.09 -10.38
N ASN A 86 -36.93 28.10 -11.17
CA ASN A 86 -38.02 29.06 -11.08
C ASN A 86 -39.07 28.69 -10.00
N GLY A 87 -38.85 27.64 -9.21
CA GLY A 87 -39.74 27.21 -8.12
C GLY A 87 -40.99 26.42 -8.54
N SER A 88 -41.13 26.09 -9.82
CA SER A 88 -42.17 25.21 -10.35
C SER A 88 -41.94 23.74 -9.98
N GLN A 89 -43.00 22.92 -9.99
CA GLN A 89 -42.90 21.47 -9.72
C GLN A 89 -42.41 20.66 -10.93
N GLY A 90 -42.35 21.25 -12.12
CA GLY A 90 -41.89 20.60 -13.35
C GLY A 90 -40.37 20.59 -13.51
N CYS A 91 -39.87 19.65 -14.31
CA CYS A 91 -38.45 19.53 -14.67
C CYS A 91 -38.25 19.67 -16.19
N GLY A 92 -38.93 20.65 -16.78
CA GLY A 92 -38.76 21.02 -18.18
C GLY A 92 -37.82 22.22 -18.36
N PRO A 93 -37.47 22.56 -19.61
CA PRO A 93 -36.57 23.69 -19.91
C PRO A 93 -37.08 25.03 -19.37
N GLN A 94 -38.40 25.22 -19.31
CA GLN A 94 -39.03 26.44 -18.75
C GLN A 94 -38.84 26.61 -17.23
N ASP A 95 -38.44 25.56 -16.53
CA ASP A 95 -38.31 25.54 -15.07
C ASP A 95 -36.90 25.97 -14.61
N PHE A 96 -35.97 26.11 -15.56
CA PHE A 96 -34.60 26.55 -15.35
C PHE A 96 -34.41 28.00 -15.84
N LEU A 97 -33.76 28.81 -15.00
CA LEU A 97 -33.41 30.20 -15.28
C LEU A 97 -32.03 30.27 -15.90
N ASN A 98 -31.77 31.27 -16.76
CA ASN A 98 -30.45 31.52 -17.34
C ASN A 98 -29.41 32.06 -16.33
N THR A 99 -29.65 31.92 -15.03
CA THR A 99 -28.71 32.26 -13.96
C THR A 99 -28.10 30.98 -13.42
N SER A 100 -26.78 30.85 -13.47
CA SER A 100 -26.06 29.70 -12.94
C SER A 100 -25.73 29.89 -11.46
N LYS A 101 -25.68 28.79 -10.72
CA LYS A 101 -25.18 28.71 -9.35
C LYS A 101 -24.29 27.49 -9.17
N ARG A 102 -23.36 27.57 -8.22
CA ARG A 102 -22.51 26.45 -7.84
C ARG A 102 -23.34 25.36 -7.14
N CYS A 103 -22.88 24.13 -7.22
CA CYS A 103 -23.59 22.97 -6.70
C CYS A 103 -23.19 22.67 -5.26
N ASP A 104 -24.20 22.43 -4.42
CA ASP A 104 -24.03 22.10 -3.00
C ASP A 104 -24.07 20.57 -2.76
N GLN A 105 -24.66 19.84 -3.71
CA GLN A 105 -24.89 18.40 -3.67
C GLN A 105 -24.72 17.81 -5.06
N TRP A 106 -24.31 16.55 -5.11
CA TRP A 106 -23.94 15.86 -6.34
C TRP A 106 -24.64 14.52 -6.47
N VAL A 107 -24.90 14.13 -7.71
CA VAL A 107 -25.34 12.79 -8.11
C VAL A 107 -24.21 12.19 -8.95
N TYR A 108 -23.68 11.06 -8.49
CA TYR A 108 -22.55 10.37 -9.11
C TYR A 108 -23.04 9.24 -10.03
N SER A 109 -22.28 8.99 -11.09
CA SER A 109 -22.47 7.80 -11.93
C SER A 109 -21.88 6.57 -11.24
N HIS A 110 -22.65 5.48 -11.23
CA HIS A 110 -22.24 4.18 -10.70
C HIS A 110 -21.96 3.16 -11.82
N ALA A 111 -21.62 3.63 -13.02
CA ALA A 111 -21.38 2.76 -14.17
C ALA A 111 -20.06 1.97 -14.06
N GLU A 112 -19.01 2.60 -13.52
CA GLU A 112 -17.67 2.02 -13.39
C GLU A 112 -17.30 1.69 -11.94
N PHE A 113 -17.70 2.54 -11.00
CA PHE A 113 -17.40 2.40 -9.57
C PHE A 113 -18.67 2.52 -8.74
N ASP A 114 -18.85 1.62 -7.76
CA ASP A 114 -19.96 1.69 -6.83
C ASP A 114 -19.77 2.85 -5.86
N THR A 115 -18.60 2.90 -5.22
CA THR A 115 -18.23 3.98 -4.32
C THR A 115 -16.73 4.21 -4.39
N THR A 116 -16.33 5.48 -4.32
CA THR A 116 -14.95 5.93 -4.19
C THR A 116 -14.83 6.90 -3.01
N ILE A 117 -13.60 7.23 -2.59
CA ILE A 117 -13.42 8.25 -1.55
C ILE A 117 -13.94 9.62 -2.01
N VAL A 118 -13.97 9.85 -3.32
CA VAL A 118 -14.49 11.08 -3.93
C VAL A 118 -15.99 11.15 -3.75
N THR A 119 -16.72 10.07 -4.07
CA THR A 119 -18.18 10.02 -3.91
C THR A 119 -18.60 10.06 -2.45
N GLU A 120 -17.82 9.46 -1.55
CA GLU A 120 -18.18 9.34 -0.14
C GLU A 120 -17.88 10.62 0.66
N PHE A 121 -16.77 11.30 0.35
CA PHE A 121 -16.39 12.55 1.05
C PHE A 121 -16.70 13.82 0.24
N ASN A 122 -17.36 13.70 -0.92
CA ASN A 122 -17.68 14.81 -1.83
C ASN A 122 -16.46 15.67 -2.20
N LEU A 123 -15.42 15.00 -2.73
CA LEU A 123 -14.14 15.62 -3.09
C LEU A 123 -14.13 16.09 -4.56
N VAL A 124 -15.18 16.80 -4.97
CA VAL A 124 -15.32 17.34 -6.33
C VAL A 124 -15.38 18.87 -6.30
N CYS A 125 -15.19 19.49 -7.45
CA CYS A 125 -15.31 20.94 -7.64
C CYS A 125 -14.39 21.76 -6.72
N GLU A 126 -14.90 22.37 -5.65
CA GLU A 126 -14.08 23.18 -4.72
C GLU A 126 -13.11 22.32 -3.87
N ASN A 127 -13.43 21.03 -3.72
CA ASN A 127 -12.70 20.10 -2.88
C ASN A 127 -11.86 19.10 -3.70
N ASP A 128 -11.76 19.29 -5.02
CA ASP A 128 -11.01 18.41 -5.92
C ASP A 128 -9.51 18.29 -5.56
N TRP A 129 -8.91 19.40 -5.14
CA TRP A 129 -7.51 19.50 -4.74
C TRP A 129 -7.16 18.61 -3.55
N LEU A 130 -8.15 18.22 -2.73
CA LEU A 130 -7.95 17.28 -1.62
C LEU A 130 -7.56 15.89 -2.11
N VAL A 131 -8.04 15.46 -3.28
CA VAL A 131 -7.65 14.18 -3.90
C VAL A 131 -6.15 14.15 -4.16
N SER A 132 -5.63 15.17 -4.84
CA SER A 132 -4.20 15.32 -5.16
C SER A 132 -3.35 15.53 -3.90
N THR A 133 -3.89 16.24 -2.91
CA THR A 133 -3.22 16.45 -1.62
C THR A 133 -3.06 15.15 -0.86
N SER A 134 -4.09 14.29 -0.84
CA SER A 134 -4.03 12.97 -0.21
C SER A 134 -2.94 12.09 -0.83
N GLN A 135 -2.80 12.08 -2.16
CA GLN A 135 -1.72 11.36 -2.84
C GLN A 135 -0.34 11.95 -2.54
N SER A 136 -0.23 13.27 -2.48
CA SER A 136 1.02 13.96 -2.13
C SER A 136 1.45 13.64 -0.70
N LEU A 137 0.50 13.60 0.24
CA LEU A 137 0.74 13.22 1.63
C LEU A 137 1.12 11.74 1.77
N PHE A 138 0.54 10.86 0.95
CA PHE A 138 0.96 9.47 0.86
C PHE A 138 2.45 9.38 0.47
N MET A 139 2.88 10.09 -0.56
CA MET A 139 4.28 10.17 -0.99
C MET A 139 5.20 10.81 0.05
N LEU A 140 4.70 11.78 0.81
CA LEU A 140 5.42 12.33 1.97
C LEU A 140 5.70 11.22 3.01
N GLY A 141 4.72 10.34 3.27
CA GLY A 141 4.91 9.16 4.10
C GLY A 141 6.00 8.22 3.57
N VAL A 142 6.02 7.95 2.25
CA VAL A 142 7.08 7.16 1.59
C VAL A 142 8.46 7.79 1.80
N MET A 143 8.56 9.12 1.64
CA MET A 143 9.80 9.88 1.86
C MET A 143 10.29 9.78 3.31
N ILE A 144 9.40 10.04 4.28
CA ILE A 144 9.71 9.95 5.70
C ILE A 144 10.20 8.54 6.03
N ALA A 145 9.53 7.51 5.53
CA ALA A 145 9.94 6.15 5.80
C ALA A 145 11.32 5.82 5.23
N SER A 146 11.62 6.30 4.03
CA SER A 146 12.92 6.08 3.39
C SER A 146 14.08 6.67 4.19
N VAL A 147 13.90 7.88 4.73
CA VAL A 147 14.93 8.53 5.54
C VAL A 147 15.03 7.90 6.93
N VAL A 148 13.90 7.69 7.60
CA VAL A 148 13.87 7.26 9.00
C VAL A 148 14.20 5.77 9.13
N PHE A 149 13.51 4.90 8.39
CA PHE A 149 13.67 3.46 8.57
C PHE A 149 14.96 2.92 7.94
N GLY A 150 15.51 3.57 6.92
CA GLY A 150 16.87 3.28 6.45
C GLY A 150 17.88 3.41 7.59
N ASN A 151 17.96 4.59 8.20
CA ASN A 151 18.85 4.88 9.33
C ASN A 151 18.54 4.01 10.57
N LEU A 152 17.25 3.80 10.87
CA LEU A 152 16.84 3.00 12.03
C LEU A 152 17.25 1.53 11.87
N SER A 153 17.13 0.99 10.66
CA SER A 153 17.48 -0.40 10.36
C SER A 153 18.97 -0.69 10.49
N ASP A 154 19.81 0.30 10.14
CA ASP A 154 21.27 0.20 10.27
C ASP A 154 21.72 0.39 11.73
N ARG A 155 21.02 1.23 12.51
CA ARG A 155 21.42 1.56 13.89
C ARG A 155 20.92 0.59 14.95
N TYR A 156 19.66 0.16 14.87
CA TYR A 156 19.02 -0.70 15.88
C TYR A 156 18.98 -2.18 15.46
N GLY A 157 19.48 -2.49 14.26
CA GLY A 157 19.44 -3.82 13.70
C GLY A 157 18.08 -4.14 13.06
N ARG A 158 18.15 -4.84 11.93
CA ARG A 158 17.00 -5.09 11.05
C ARG A 158 15.91 -5.94 11.69
N ARG A 159 16.30 -6.82 12.62
CA ARG A 159 15.37 -7.67 13.39
C ARG A 159 14.32 -6.85 14.15
N ILE A 160 14.71 -5.71 14.71
CA ILE A 160 13.80 -4.84 15.47
C ILE A 160 12.80 -4.17 14.52
N CYS A 161 13.27 -3.68 13.36
CA CYS A 161 12.41 -3.12 12.33
C CYS A 161 11.35 -4.13 11.85
N PHE A 162 11.75 -5.38 11.61
CA PHE A 162 10.82 -6.44 11.22
C PHE A 162 9.81 -6.82 12.31
N LEU A 163 10.06 -6.53 13.59
CA LEU A 163 9.10 -6.75 14.68
C LEU A 163 8.00 -5.67 14.70
N PHE A 164 8.39 -4.40 14.55
CA PHE A 164 7.47 -3.28 14.76
C PHE A 164 6.75 -2.83 13.48
N ILE A 165 7.38 -2.92 12.31
CA ILE A 165 6.83 -2.39 11.06
C ILE A 165 5.58 -3.18 10.60
N PRO A 166 5.58 -4.53 10.51
CA PRO A 166 4.43 -5.26 9.98
C PRO A 166 3.14 -5.08 10.78
N PRO A 167 3.14 -5.09 12.14
CA PRO A 167 1.94 -4.80 12.91
C PRO A 167 1.40 -3.38 12.68
N VAL A 168 2.29 -2.38 12.57
CA VAL A 168 1.89 -0.99 12.31
C VAL A 168 1.30 -0.86 10.90
N PHE A 169 1.92 -1.48 9.90
CA PHE A 169 1.41 -1.51 8.53
C PHE A 169 0.05 -2.21 8.46
N LEU A 170 -0.11 -3.36 9.11
CA LEU A 170 -1.38 -4.08 9.18
C LEU A 170 -2.47 -3.25 9.85
N ALA A 171 -2.18 -2.68 11.01
CA ALA A 171 -3.15 -1.88 11.76
C ALA A 171 -3.59 -0.64 10.96
N SER A 172 -2.65 0.06 10.31
CA SER A 172 -2.95 1.24 9.49
C SER A 172 -3.73 0.90 8.21
N ALA A 173 -3.37 -0.19 7.53
CA ALA A 173 -4.09 -0.65 6.34
C ALA A 173 -5.55 -1.02 6.65
N TRP A 174 -5.80 -1.69 7.79
CA TRP A 174 -7.16 -1.95 8.26
C TRP A 174 -7.86 -0.69 8.75
N ALA A 175 -7.16 0.22 9.41
CA ALA A 175 -7.74 1.49 9.83
C ALA A 175 -8.29 2.28 8.65
N THR A 176 -7.61 2.27 7.48
CA THR A 176 -8.10 2.89 6.24
C THR A 176 -9.51 2.45 5.87
N VAL A 177 -9.83 1.16 6.04
CA VAL A 177 -11.16 0.59 5.72
C VAL A 177 -12.27 1.20 6.55
N PHE A 178 -12.00 1.55 7.81
CA PHE A 178 -13.00 2.03 8.77
C PHE A 178 -13.07 3.55 8.87
N THR A 179 -12.33 4.28 8.03
CA THR A 179 -12.33 5.74 8.07
C THR A 179 -13.68 6.31 7.65
N ALA A 180 -14.12 7.37 8.35
CA ALA A 180 -15.42 8.01 8.14
C ALA A 180 -15.29 9.46 7.62
N ASN A 181 -14.07 9.97 7.51
CA ASN A 181 -13.80 11.31 6.97
C ASN A 181 -12.44 11.35 6.27
N TYR A 182 -12.26 12.38 5.44
CA TYR A 182 -11.06 12.62 4.64
C TYR A 182 -9.77 12.68 5.49
N ALA A 183 -9.82 13.32 6.66
CA ALA A 183 -8.65 13.50 7.51
C ALA A 183 -8.15 12.15 8.10
N GLN A 184 -9.07 11.33 8.60
CA GLN A 184 -8.77 9.99 9.09
C GLN A 184 -8.24 9.09 7.97
N PHE A 185 -8.88 9.13 6.79
CA PHE A 185 -8.44 8.38 5.62
C PHE A 185 -7.00 8.74 5.27
N THR A 186 -6.71 10.03 5.13
CA THR A 186 -5.39 10.53 4.73
C THR A 186 -4.34 10.18 5.78
N LEU A 187 -4.63 10.35 7.08
CA LEU A 187 -3.71 9.99 8.15
C LEU A 187 -3.40 8.48 8.16
N ALA A 188 -4.41 7.63 8.05
CA ALA A 188 -4.23 6.18 7.98
C ALA A 188 -3.39 5.78 6.76
N ARG A 189 -3.62 6.43 5.61
CA ARG A 189 -2.86 6.22 4.37
C ARG A 189 -1.40 6.65 4.49
N ILE A 190 -1.09 7.76 5.16
CA ILE A 190 0.31 8.17 5.43
C ILE A 190 1.03 7.09 6.24
N VAL A 191 0.42 6.61 7.32
CA VAL A 191 1.03 5.56 8.17
C VAL A 191 1.19 4.25 7.40
N THR A 192 0.20 3.92 6.55
CA THR A 192 0.25 2.76 5.65
C THR A 192 1.42 2.89 4.66
N ALA A 193 1.60 4.06 4.05
CA ALA A 193 2.71 4.36 3.14
C ALA A 193 4.06 4.17 3.83
N MET A 194 4.17 4.68 5.05
CA MET A 194 5.39 4.55 5.85
C MET A 194 5.71 3.09 6.14
N GLY A 195 4.72 2.33 6.61
CA GLY A 195 4.89 0.91 6.94
C GLY A 195 5.22 0.05 5.72
N ALA A 196 4.50 0.23 4.61
CA ALA A 196 4.72 -0.50 3.37
C ALA A 196 6.12 -0.24 2.80
N THR A 197 6.54 1.03 2.75
CA THR A 197 7.87 1.43 2.24
C THR A 197 8.99 0.94 3.13
N ALA A 198 8.84 1.06 4.46
CA ALA A 198 9.83 0.61 5.41
C ALA A 198 10.03 -0.91 5.35
N LEU A 199 8.94 -1.67 5.16
CA LEU A 199 9.01 -3.12 5.00
C LEU A 199 9.63 -3.50 3.66
N TYR A 200 9.29 -2.81 2.58
CA TYR A 200 9.90 -2.98 1.26
C TYR A 200 11.43 -2.80 1.33
N GLN A 201 11.91 -1.71 1.92
CA GLN A 201 13.34 -1.41 2.02
C GLN A 201 14.08 -2.44 2.88
N THR A 202 13.58 -2.72 4.09
CA THR A 202 14.23 -3.69 4.98
C THR A 202 14.26 -5.10 4.38
N SER A 203 13.24 -5.48 3.61
CA SER A 203 13.17 -6.76 2.91
C SER A 203 14.10 -6.82 1.70
N PHE A 204 14.27 -5.71 0.98
CA PHE A 204 15.24 -5.62 -0.11
C PHE A 204 16.65 -5.89 0.39
N VAL A 205 17.08 -5.19 1.44
CA VAL A 205 18.45 -5.36 1.93
C VAL A 205 18.66 -6.76 2.52
N LEU A 206 17.63 -7.33 3.19
CA LEU A 206 17.66 -8.71 3.65
C LEU A 206 17.83 -9.71 2.48
N ALA A 207 17.04 -9.59 1.41
CA ALA A 207 17.12 -10.48 0.25
C ALA A 207 18.53 -10.48 -0.37
N VAL A 208 19.15 -9.30 -0.41
CA VAL A 208 20.46 -9.09 -1.01
C VAL A 208 21.61 -9.62 -0.12
N GLU A 209 21.45 -9.60 1.20
CA GLU A 209 22.45 -10.13 2.15
C GLU A 209 22.47 -11.65 2.23
N LEU A 210 21.36 -12.31 1.92
CA LEU A 210 21.21 -13.76 2.01
C LEU A 210 21.75 -14.52 0.81
N VAL A 211 22.09 -13.79 -0.25
CA VAL A 211 22.52 -14.38 -1.53
C VAL A 211 23.98 -14.00 -1.78
N GLY A 212 24.79 -15.01 -2.13
CA GLY A 212 26.19 -14.80 -2.48
C GLY A 212 26.38 -13.87 -3.69
N PRO A 213 27.58 -13.29 -3.86
CA PRO A 213 27.85 -12.28 -4.89
C PRO A 213 27.56 -12.78 -6.32
N SER A 214 27.71 -14.07 -6.60
CA SER A 214 27.48 -14.68 -7.92
C SER A 214 26.01 -14.63 -8.39
N ARG A 215 25.05 -14.68 -7.46
CA ARG A 215 23.60 -14.71 -7.77
C ARG A 215 22.83 -13.51 -7.26
N ARG A 216 23.53 -12.54 -6.66
CA ARG A 216 22.97 -11.29 -6.14
C ARG A 216 22.16 -10.53 -7.19
N LEU A 217 22.63 -10.47 -8.44
CA LEU A 217 21.91 -9.81 -9.52
C LEU A 217 20.53 -10.46 -9.78
N MET A 218 20.47 -11.78 -9.79
CA MET A 218 19.20 -12.51 -9.99
C MET A 218 18.22 -12.25 -8.84
N SER A 219 18.70 -12.24 -7.60
CA SER A 219 17.88 -11.91 -6.43
C SER A 219 17.29 -10.50 -6.52
N VAL A 220 18.11 -9.51 -6.88
CA VAL A 220 17.66 -8.13 -7.08
C VAL A 220 16.61 -8.05 -8.19
N LEU A 221 16.83 -8.71 -9.33
CA LEU A 221 15.88 -8.72 -10.44
C LEU A 221 14.54 -9.33 -10.03
N LEU A 222 14.55 -10.50 -9.36
CA LEU A 222 13.33 -11.14 -8.86
C LEU A 222 12.56 -10.23 -7.88
N PHE A 223 13.29 -9.54 -7.00
CA PHE A 223 12.69 -8.60 -6.06
C PHE A 223 12.07 -7.39 -6.75
N GLN A 224 12.73 -6.84 -7.77
CA GLN A 224 12.21 -5.70 -8.54
C GLN A 224 10.99 -6.09 -9.37
N LEU A 225 10.91 -7.32 -9.89
CA LEU A 225 9.73 -7.83 -10.61
C LEU A 225 8.52 -8.07 -9.69
N ALA A 226 8.75 -8.25 -8.40
CA ALA A 226 7.69 -8.46 -7.42
C ALA A 226 6.84 -7.19 -7.21
N PHE A 227 7.43 -6.00 -7.31
CA PHE A 227 6.72 -4.73 -7.17
C PHE A 227 5.61 -4.52 -8.23
N PRO A 228 5.89 -4.55 -9.56
CA PRO A 228 4.87 -4.40 -10.59
C PRO A 228 3.89 -5.58 -10.62
N THR A 229 4.28 -6.76 -10.11
CA THR A 229 3.32 -7.86 -9.91
C THR A 229 2.22 -7.45 -8.94
N GLY A 230 2.56 -6.71 -7.88
CA GLY A 230 1.59 -6.14 -6.94
C GLY A 230 0.65 -5.11 -7.57
N GLU A 231 1.18 -4.24 -8.43
CA GLU A 231 0.38 -3.26 -9.17
C GLU A 231 -0.61 -3.93 -10.13
N PHE A 232 -0.17 -4.98 -10.84
CA PHE A 232 -1.03 -5.76 -11.71
C PHE A 232 -2.15 -6.47 -10.92
N LEU A 233 -1.81 -7.09 -9.79
CA LEU A 233 -2.81 -7.73 -8.92
C LEU A 233 -3.82 -6.72 -8.36
N LEU A 234 -3.38 -5.52 -8.01
CA LEU A 234 -4.29 -4.43 -7.64
C LEU A 234 -5.24 -4.09 -8.78
N ALA A 235 -4.76 -3.92 -10.00
CA ALA A 235 -5.61 -3.55 -11.14
C ALA A 235 -6.70 -4.62 -11.39
N VAL A 236 -6.34 -5.90 -11.30
CA VAL A 236 -7.31 -7.01 -11.37
C VAL A 236 -8.30 -6.93 -10.21
N ALA A 237 -7.83 -6.71 -8.98
CA ALA A 237 -8.70 -6.60 -7.82
C ALA A 237 -9.65 -5.39 -7.90
N ALA A 238 -9.20 -4.27 -8.45
CA ALA A 238 -10.01 -3.06 -8.63
C ALA A 238 -11.11 -3.25 -9.67
N TYR A 239 -10.87 -4.07 -10.71
CA TYR A 239 -11.88 -4.44 -11.68
C TYR A 239 -13.02 -5.28 -11.06
N GLU A 240 -12.66 -6.24 -10.19
CA GLU A 240 -13.64 -7.12 -9.52
C GLU A 240 -14.33 -6.44 -8.32
N LEU A 241 -13.70 -5.44 -7.71
CA LEU A 241 -14.16 -4.78 -6.49
C LEU A 241 -14.36 -3.27 -6.74
N PRO A 242 -15.50 -2.86 -7.32
CA PRO A 242 -15.79 -1.47 -7.66
C PRO A 242 -16.05 -0.57 -6.43
N ASN A 243 -16.15 -1.15 -5.23
CA ASN A 243 -16.29 -0.43 -3.97
C ASN A 243 -14.92 -0.28 -3.27
N TRP A 244 -14.51 0.96 -3.02
CA TRP A 244 -13.20 1.27 -2.46
C TRP A 244 -12.94 0.65 -1.07
N ARG A 245 -13.97 0.41 -0.25
CA ARG A 245 -13.82 -0.25 1.06
C ARG A 245 -13.53 -1.74 0.89
N HIS A 246 -14.21 -2.41 -0.03
CA HIS A 246 -13.93 -3.81 -0.37
C HIS A 246 -12.53 -3.96 -0.96
N LEU A 247 -12.14 -3.07 -1.87
CA LEU A 247 -10.78 -3.03 -2.42
C LEU A 247 -9.73 -2.80 -1.33
N SER A 248 -9.98 -1.88 -0.40
CA SER A 248 -9.10 -1.62 0.75
C SER A 248 -8.94 -2.85 1.66
N MET A 249 -10.02 -3.61 1.89
CA MET A 249 -9.94 -4.88 2.63
C MET A 249 -9.14 -5.93 1.88
N ALA A 250 -9.32 -6.04 0.56
CA ALA A 250 -8.53 -6.93 -0.28
C ALA A 250 -7.03 -6.57 -0.29
N LEU A 251 -6.69 -5.30 -0.15
CA LEU A 251 -5.31 -4.83 0.02
C LEU A 251 -4.74 -5.07 1.43
N ALA A 252 -5.59 -5.02 2.45
CA ALA A 252 -5.18 -5.21 3.85
C ALA A 252 -5.07 -6.70 4.24
N ALA A 253 -5.89 -7.59 3.66
CA ALA A 253 -5.93 -9.00 4.03
C ALA A 253 -4.59 -9.75 3.78
N PRO A 254 -3.91 -9.59 2.64
CA PRO A 254 -2.61 -10.22 2.39
C PRO A 254 -1.50 -9.78 3.36
N VAL A 255 -1.64 -8.64 4.02
CA VAL A 255 -0.69 -8.15 5.03
C VAL A 255 -0.63 -9.10 6.23
N PHE A 256 -1.71 -9.85 6.53
CA PHE A 256 -1.68 -10.88 7.57
C PHE A 256 -0.67 -12.00 7.29
N LEU A 257 -0.36 -12.29 6.02
CA LEU A 257 0.63 -13.30 5.64
C LEU A 257 2.05 -12.93 6.08
N LEU A 258 2.29 -11.64 6.37
CA LEU A 258 3.58 -11.17 6.89
C LEU A 258 3.82 -11.53 8.36
N LEU A 259 2.76 -11.75 9.16
CA LEU A 259 2.89 -12.09 10.59
C LEU A 259 3.52 -13.48 10.83
N PRO A 260 3.04 -14.58 10.21
CA PRO A 260 3.67 -15.90 10.36
C PRO A 260 5.05 -15.94 9.68
N TYR A 261 5.23 -15.22 8.57
CA TYR A 261 6.53 -15.03 7.91
C TYR A 261 7.57 -14.43 8.88
N TYR A 262 7.19 -13.38 9.60
CA TYR A 262 8.03 -12.76 10.63
C TYR A 262 8.41 -13.75 11.74
N TRP A 263 7.43 -14.48 12.28
CA TRP A 263 7.67 -15.44 13.35
C TRP A 263 8.61 -16.56 12.92
N TYR A 264 8.50 -17.01 11.67
CA TYR A 264 9.37 -18.04 11.11
C TYR A 264 10.83 -17.58 11.06
N ILE A 265 11.11 -16.39 10.51
CA ILE A 265 12.46 -15.83 10.47
C ILE A 265 13.00 -15.57 11.87
N HIS A 266 12.20 -14.97 12.76
CA HIS A 266 12.62 -14.64 14.12
C HIS A 266 13.00 -15.90 14.92
N LYS A 267 12.21 -16.98 14.79
CA LYS A 267 12.45 -18.22 15.54
C LYS A 267 13.71 -18.96 15.06
N HIS A 268 14.13 -18.74 13.81
CA HIS A 268 15.28 -19.40 13.21
C HIS A 268 16.61 -18.64 13.37
N CYS A 269 16.57 -17.39 13.85
CA CYS A 269 17.75 -16.62 14.27
C CYS A 269 17.63 -16.28 15.78
N PRO A 270 18.26 -17.04 16.68
CA PRO A 270 18.20 -16.76 18.12
C PRO A 270 18.88 -15.42 18.46
N PRO A 271 18.49 -14.73 19.54
CA PRO A 271 19.24 -13.58 20.05
C PRO A 271 20.61 -14.05 20.55
N ASP A 272 21.66 -13.28 20.25
CA ASP A 272 23.00 -13.55 20.78
C ASP A 272 22.95 -13.68 22.31
N SER A 273 23.42 -14.81 22.83
CA SER A 273 23.64 -15.03 24.25
C SER A 273 25.03 -14.57 24.71
N SER A 274 25.73 -13.73 23.94
CA SER A 274 27.04 -13.18 24.32
C SER A 274 26.90 -11.86 25.08
N THR A 275 26.33 -11.93 26.29
CA THR A 275 26.78 -11.03 27.36
C THR A 275 28.06 -11.62 27.94
N ASP A 276 29.20 -11.25 27.37
CA ASP A 276 30.46 -11.25 28.10
C ASP A 276 31.07 -9.84 28.01
N GLY A 277 31.47 -9.34 29.18
CA GLY A 277 31.78 -7.94 29.41
C GLY A 277 32.96 -7.43 28.59
N GLY A 278 32.81 -6.22 28.04
CA GLY A 278 33.90 -5.50 27.39
C GLY A 278 33.37 -4.30 26.64
N SER A 279 33.70 -3.11 27.12
CA SER A 279 33.46 -1.82 26.48
C SER A 279 33.79 -1.84 24.98
N GLY A 280 32.77 -1.62 24.15
CA GLY A 280 32.89 -1.49 22.70
C GLY A 280 31.50 -1.63 22.08
N ILE A 281 31.15 -0.75 21.16
CA ILE A 281 29.85 -0.71 20.49
C ILE A 281 29.48 -2.12 20.00
N ALA A 282 28.45 -2.72 20.61
CA ALA A 282 27.97 -4.05 20.26
C ALA A 282 27.49 -4.03 18.80
N SER A 283 28.24 -4.65 17.90
CA SER A 283 27.79 -4.98 16.56
C SER A 283 26.74 -6.08 16.69
N VAL A 284 25.47 -5.69 16.70
CA VAL A 284 24.33 -6.62 16.61
C VAL A 284 24.50 -7.44 15.33
N PRO A 285 24.49 -8.78 15.38
CA PRO A 285 24.77 -9.61 14.21
C PRO A 285 23.74 -9.31 13.12
N TYR A 286 24.24 -9.18 11.89
CA TYR A 286 23.38 -9.08 10.71
C TYR A 286 22.64 -10.42 10.57
N ILE A 287 21.38 -10.41 10.12
CA ILE A 287 20.60 -11.64 9.91
C ILE A 287 21.33 -12.62 8.97
N GLY A 288 22.19 -12.12 8.08
CA GLY A 288 23.10 -12.91 7.26
C GLY A 288 24.11 -13.74 8.07
N ASP A 289 24.72 -13.18 9.13
CA ASP A 289 25.66 -13.90 10.00
C ASP A 289 24.95 -15.00 10.79
N CYS A 290 23.72 -14.72 11.25
CA CYS A 290 22.87 -15.62 12.01
C CYS A 290 22.41 -16.85 11.20
N LEU A 291 22.13 -16.66 9.90
CA LEU A 291 21.69 -17.73 9.00
C LEU A 291 22.86 -18.52 8.44
N ALA A 292 24.01 -17.87 8.24
CA ALA A 292 25.26 -18.54 7.88
C ALA A 292 25.74 -19.47 9.02
N GLU A 293 25.59 -19.07 10.28
CA GLU A 293 25.96 -19.92 11.43
C GLU A 293 25.07 -21.17 11.58
N ARG A 294 23.82 -21.13 11.06
CA ARG A 294 22.91 -22.28 11.09
C ARG A 294 23.24 -23.31 10.02
N ASP A 295 23.59 -22.90 8.80
CA ASP A 295 23.97 -23.87 7.78
C ASP A 295 25.32 -24.55 8.13
N ALA A 296 26.25 -23.85 8.78
CA ALA A 296 27.43 -24.48 9.38
C ALA A 296 27.06 -25.53 10.44
N LYS A 297 26.05 -25.28 11.29
CA LYS A 297 25.54 -26.25 12.28
C LYS A 297 24.72 -27.38 11.66
N CYS A 298 23.96 -27.14 10.60
CA CYS A 298 23.18 -28.16 9.89
C CYS A 298 24.05 -29.07 9.02
N GLU A 299 25.12 -28.56 8.39
CA GLU A 299 26.13 -29.41 7.75
C GLU A 299 26.93 -30.21 8.78
N PHE A 300 27.23 -29.66 9.97
CA PHE A 300 27.87 -30.44 11.04
C PHE A 300 27.00 -31.60 11.54
N ILE A 301 25.68 -31.40 11.62
CA ILE A 301 24.73 -32.47 12.00
C ILE A 301 24.57 -33.49 10.86
N SER A 302 24.61 -33.05 9.58
CA SER A 302 24.59 -33.93 8.41
C SER A 302 25.87 -34.79 8.30
N LEU A 303 27.04 -34.22 8.57
CA LEU A 303 28.33 -34.93 8.54
C LEU A 303 28.48 -35.89 9.73
N SER A 304 27.91 -35.56 10.89
CA SER A 304 27.92 -36.44 12.06
C SER A 304 27.04 -37.70 11.87
N TYR A 305 25.99 -37.63 11.06
CA TYR A 305 25.13 -38.78 10.73
C TYR A 305 25.70 -39.69 9.63
N VAL A 306 26.60 -39.17 8.78
CA VAL A 306 27.27 -39.95 7.73
C VAL A 306 28.56 -40.63 8.25
N ALA A 307 29.06 -40.23 9.43
CA ALA A 307 30.23 -40.85 10.06
C ALA A 307 29.90 -42.01 11.04
N VAL A 308 28.62 -42.40 11.18
CA VAL A 308 28.16 -43.48 12.08
C VAL A 308 27.39 -44.59 11.32
N ILE A 309 27.56 -44.69 10.01
CA ILE A 309 27.18 -45.87 9.21
C ILE A 309 28.40 -46.28 8.38
#